data_AF-A0A953RHK7-F1
#
_entry.id   AF-A0A953RHK7-F1
#
_cell.length_a   1.000
_cell.length_b   1.000
_cell.length_c   1.000
_cell.angle_alpha   90.00
_cell.angle_beta   90.00
_cell.angle_gamma   90.00
#
_symmetry.space_group_name_H-M   'P 1'
#
loop_
_entity.id
_entity.type
_entity.pdbx_description
1 polymer ?
#
loop_
_entity_poly.entity_id
_entity_poly.type
_entity_poly.pdbx_seq_one_letter_code
_entity_poly.pdbx_strand_id
1 'polypeptide(L)'
;MTFEVPGGGFSWFGNPPANKILTAYGLMEFYDMSKVHDMDPQVILRTQQWLAGQQQPDGSWKPDTNFINEGATNRYNSDVLRITAYLAWSLENTGYQGPAVERAKQFVEKHTGVQVNAKPDAYTLAVLANFAADYGKDRDFTRQAMQLLLDARTEKDEQVWWTADETAVYATGASASVETTGLAVQALLKWGQASATAAKALTYIASKSKKDASGTWGTTQATIMALRALLLSTGKGGADVRGTLEISLNGKPAEKLTLTPENNDLLHLVLKGVASSATRWKSASTERAAWPTR
;
A
#
# COMPACT_ATOMS: atom_id res chain seq x y z
N MET A 1 3.26 -18.94 -19.07
CA MET A 1 3.45 -17.59 -18.52
C MET A 1 4.28 -16.80 -19.52
N THR A 2 3.82 -15.62 -19.96
CA THR A 2 4.43 -14.87 -21.07
C THR A 2 5.57 -13.94 -20.64
N PHE A 3 5.68 -13.65 -19.33
CA PHE A 3 6.62 -12.68 -18.76
C PHE A 3 7.74 -13.31 -17.92
N GLU A 4 7.67 -14.63 -17.71
CA GLU A 4 8.71 -15.40 -17.03
C GLU A 4 9.88 -15.62 -18.00
N VAL A 5 11.09 -15.27 -17.59
CA VAL A 5 12.31 -15.52 -18.37
C VAL A 5 12.99 -16.82 -17.89
N PRO A 6 13.85 -17.44 -18.73
CA PRO A 6 14.59 -18.64 -18.32
C PRO A 6 15.31 -18.44 -16.97
N GLY A 7 15.06 -19.35 -16.03
CA GLY A 7 15.59 -19.29 -14.67
C GLY A 7 14.57 -18.91 -13.59
N GLY A 8 13.36 -18.46 -13.94
CA GLY A 8 12.25 -18.25 -12.99
C GLY A 8 12.06 -16.80 -12.52
N GLY A 9 12.88 -15.87 -13.02
CA GLY A 9 12.68 -14.43 -12.86
C GLY A 9 11.65 -13.87 -13.86
N PHE A 10 11.19 -12.64 -13.64
CA PHE A 10 10.20 -11.97 -14.49
C PHE A 10 10.75 -10.67 -15.08
N SER A 11 10.30 -10.34 -16.30
CA SER A 11 10.55 -9.06 -16.96
C SER A 11 9.27 -8.49 -17.59
N TRP A 12 9.22 -7.17 -17.80
CA TRP A 12 8.04 -6.49 -18.35
C TRP A 12 7.59 -6.99 -19.72
N PHE A 13 8.50 -7.56 -20.50
CA PHE A 13 8.24 -7.99 -21.88
C PHE A 13 8.57 -9.46 -22.14
N GLY A 14 8.83 -10.25 -21.09
CA GLY A 14 9.18 -11.68 -21.21
C GLY A 14 10.55 -11.97 -21.80
N ASN A 15 11.39 -10.93 -21.98
CA ASN A 15 12.76 -11.06 -22.45
C ASN A 15 13.76 -10.76 -21.33
N PRO A 16 14.91 -11.45 -21.26
CA PRO A 16 15.97 -11.10 -20.31
C PRO A 16 16.48 -9.65 -20.49
N PRO A 17 17.04 -9.03 -19.43
CA PRO A 17 17.19 -9.57 -18.08
C PRO A 17 15.90 -9.50 -17.25
N ALA A 18 15.74 -10.42 -16.30
CA ALA A 18 14.72 -10.30 -15.25
C ALA A 18 15.02 -9.12 -14.32
N ASN A 19 13.98 -8.55 -13.74
CA ASN A 19 14.07 -7.51 -12.71
C ASN A 19 13.64 -8.07 -11.37
N LYS A 20 14.43 -7.84 -10.32
CA LYS A 20 14.22 -8.44 -9.01
C LYS A 20 12.99 -7.91 -8.29
N ILE A 21 12.70 -6.61 -8.42
CA ILE A 21 11.52 -6.00 -7.80
C ILE A 21 10.25 -6.51 -8.47
N LEU A 22 10.23 -6.55 -9.81
CA LEU A 22 9.09 -7.12 -10.55
C LEU A 22 8.90 -8.60 -10.23
N THR A 23 9.99 -9.35 -10.10
CA THR A 23 9.96 -10.77 -9.74
C THR A 23 9.40 -10.97 -8.32
N ALA A 24 9.84 -10.18 -7.34
CA ALA A 24 9.33 -10.22 -5.97
C ALA A 24 7.85 -9.81 -5.90
N TYR A 25 7.44 -8.81 -6.67
CA TYR A 25 6.05 -8.39 -6.78
C TYR A 25 5.18 -9.52 -7.35
N GLY A 26 5.57 -10.10 -8.49
CA GLY A 26 4.89 -11.23 -9.10
C GLY A 26 4.83 -12.44 -8.17
N LEU A 27 5.90 -12.76 -7.45
CA LEU A 27 5.93 -13.85 -6.45
C LEU A 27 4.82 -13.70 -5.40
N MET A 28 4.65 -12.49 -4.85
CA MET A 28 3.58 -12.24 -3.87
C MET A 28 2.19 -12.34 -4.48
N GLU A 29 1.98 -11.83 -5.71
CA GLU A 29 0.69 -11.95 -6.41
C GLU A 29 0.34 -13.42 -6.69
N PHE A 30 1.32 -14.18 -7.18
CA PHE A 30 1.21 -15.61 -7.44
C PHE A 30 0.88 -16.39 -6.17
N TYR A 31 1.53 -16.07 -5.06
CA TYR A 31 1.24 -16.69 -3.77
C TYR A 31 -0.13 -16.30 -3.20
N ASP A 32 -0.58 -15.05 -3.38
CA ASP A 32 -1.93 -14.66 -2.99
C ASP A 32 -3.00 -15.35 -3.85
N MET A 33 -2.74 -15.48 -5.16
CA MET A 33 -3.63 -16.17 -6.09
C MET A 33 -3.75 -17.67 -5.78
N SER A 34 -2.66 -18.33 -5.37
CA SER A 34 -2.69 -19.77 -5.04
C SER A 34 -3.59 -20.11 -3.84
N LYS A 35 -3.96 -19.13 -3.02
CA LYS A 35 -4.90 -19.30 -1.90
C LYS A 35 -6.36 -19.41 -2.35
N VAL A 36 -6.68 -18.96 -3.56
CA VAL A 36 -8.06 -18.86 -4.07
C VAL A 36 -8.26 -19.50 -5.44
N HIS A 37 -7.17 -19.88 -6.12
CA HIS A 37 -7.18 -20.52 -7.42
C HIS A 37 -6.07 -21.56 -7.50
N ASP A 38 -6.31 -22.64 -8.24
CA ASP A 38 -5.31 -23.68 -8.45
C ASP A 38 -4.14 -23.14 -9.28
N MET A 39 -2.92 -23.28 -8.78
CA MET A 39 -1.73 -22.74 -9.43
C MET A 39 -0.57 -23.69 -9.24
N ASP A 40 0.22 -23.88 -10.31
CA ASP A 40 1.38 -24.75 -10.28
C ASP A 40 2.38 -24.30 -9.19
N PRO A 41 2.54 -25.07 -8.09
CA PRO A 41 3.41 -24.68 -6.98
C PRO A 41 4.89 -24.56 -7.40
N GLN A 42 5.28 -25.16 -8.53
CA GLN A 42 6.61 -25.01 -9.07
C GLN A 42 6.92 -23.57 -9.50
N VAL A 43 5.92 -22.74 -9.82
CA VAL A 43 6.12 -21.31 -10.15
C VAL A 43 6.66 -20.59 -8.92
N ILE A 44 5.97 -20.74 -7.79
CA ILE A 44 6.36 -20.10 -6.53
C ILE A 44 7.77 -20.55 -6.14
N LEU A 45 8.02 -21.87 -6.17
CA LEU A 45 9.30 -22.44 -5.74
C LEU A 45 10.47 -21.94 -6.59
N ARG A 46 10.36 -21.98 -7.93
CA ARG A 46 11.47 -21.56 -8.81
C ARG A 46 11.70 -20.05 -8.75
N THR A 47 10.65 -19.26 -8.60
CA THR A 47 10.77 -17.80 -8.43
C THR A 47 11.43 -17.43 -7.11
N GLN A 48 11.09 -18.12 -6.01
CA GLN A 48 11.79 -17.97 -4.73
C GLN A 48 13.27 -18.32 -4.84
N GLN A 49 13.59 -19.46 -5.47
CA GLN A 49 14.97 -19.90 -5.68
C GLN A 49 15.77 -18.89 -6.52
N TRP A 50 15.15 -18.38 -7.59
CA TRP A 50 15.78 -17.35 -8.43
C TRP A 50 16.11 -16.10 -7.62
N LEU A 51 15.14 -15.56 -6.86
CA LEU A 51 15.34 -14.38 -6.01
C LEU A 51 16.43 -14.60 -4.96
N ALA A 52 16.38 -15.72 -4.24
CA ALA A 52 17.38 -16.08 -3.24
C ALA A 52 18.79 -16.22 -3.85
N GLY A 53 18.87 -16.73 -5.08
CA GLY A 53 20.12 -16.83 -5.85
C GLY A 53 20.72 -15.50 -6.27
N GLN A 54 19.94 -14.41 -6.31
CA GLN A 54 20.46 -13.07 -6.62
C GLN A 54 21.08 -12.35 -5.40
N GLN A 55 20.99 -12.93 -4.19
CA GLN A 55 21.47 -12.30 -2.97
C GLN A 55 23.00 -12.21 -2.95
N GLN A 56 23.52 -11.07 -2.52
CA GLN A 56 24.96 -10.86 -2.35
C GLN A 56 25.49 -11.57 -1.09
N PRO A 57 26.82 -11.78 -0.98
CA PRO A 57 27.42 -12.41 0.20
C PRO A 57 27.16 -11.68 1.52
N ASP A 58 26.95 -10.36 1.47
CA ASP A 58 26.65 -9.52 2.65
C ASP A 58 25.17 -9.59 3.09
N GLY A 59 24.33 -10.34 2.38
CA GLY A 59 22.90 -10.48 2.66
C GLY A 59 22.01 -9.47 1.94
N SER A 60 22.58 -8.51 1.21
CA SER A 60 21.82 -7.52 0.44
C SER A 60 21.40 -8.01 -0.94
N TRP A 61 20.46 -7.29 -1.56
CA TRP A 61 20.27 -7.32 -3.01
C TRP A 61 20.59 -5.96 -3.61
N LYS A 62 21.47 -5.95 -4.60
CA LYS A 62 21.83 -4.72 -5.32
C LYS A 62 20.67 -4.23 -6.19
N PRO A 63 20.46 -2.92 -6.35
CA PRO A 63 19.51 -2.38 -7.32
C PRO A 63 19.78 -2.93 -8.71
N ASP A 64 18.72 -3.20 -9.46
CA ASP A 64 18.84 -3.47 -10.89
C ASP A 64 19.21 -2.19 -11.63
N THR A 65 20.08 -2.30 -12.63
CA THR A 65 20.51 -1.15 -13.45
C THR A 65 19.48 -0.79 -14.52
N ASN A 66 18.62 -1.74 -14.91
CA ASN A 66 17.54 -1.54 -15.87
C ASN A 66 16.20 -1.54 -15.13
N PHE A 67 15.53 -0.39 -15.15
CA PHE A 67 14.22 -0.20 -14.53
C PHE A 67 13.27 0.52 -15.48
N ILE A 68 11.99 0.14 -15.41
CA ILE A 68 10.89 0.97 -15.88
C ILE A 68 10.25 1.56 -14.64
N ASN A 69 10.11 2.88 -14.59
CA ASN A 69 9.40 3.58 -13.53
C ASN A 69 7.88 3.39 -13.70
N GLU A 70 7.38 2.22 -13.30
CA GLU A 70 5.98 1.87 -13.42
C GLU A 70 5.50 1.09 -12.19
N GLY A 71 4.44 1.58 -11.54
CA GLY A 71 3.79 0.87 -10.43
C GLY A 71 4.73 0.59 -9.26
N ALA A 72 4.89 -0.69 -8.91
CA ALA A 72 5.63 -1.15 -7.74
C ALA A 72 7.12 -0.81 -7.78
N THR A 73 7.74 -0.61 -8.96
CA THR A 73 9.18 -0.37 -9.08
C THR A 73 9.60 1.07 -8.79
N ASN A 74 8.68 2.03 -8.86
CA ASN A 74 8.96 3.47 -8.70
C ASN A 74 9.73 3.83 -7.41
N ARG A 75 9.60 3.00 -6.37
CA ARG A 75 10.19 3.22 -5.06
C ARG A 75 11.49 2.44 -4.84
N TYR A 76 11.95 1.61 -5.76
CA TYR A 76 13.03 0.65 -5.47
C TYR A 76 14.25 0.81 -6.39
N ASN A 77 14.48 2.02 -6.87
CA ASN A 77 15.48 2.27 -7.90
C ASN A 77 16.93 2.36 -7.37
N SER A 78 17.13 2.66 -6.08
CA SER A 78 18.47 2.94 -5.55
C SER A 78 18.70 2.57 -4.09
N ASP A 79 17.67 2.53 -3.24
CA ASP A 79 17.82 2.26 -1.81
C ASP A 79 18.03 0.76 -1.54
N VAL A 80 19.28 0.37 -1.30
CA VAL A 80 19.70 -1.01 -1.01
C VAL A 80 18.99 -1.59 0.20
N LEU A 81 18.75 -0.79 1.25
CA LEU A 81 18.07 -1.24 2.46
C LEU A 81 16.61 -1.57 2.16
N ARG A 82 15.91 -0.65 1.47
CA ARG A 82 14.51 -0.83 1.07
C ARG A 82 14.35 -2.04 0.16
N ILE A 83 15.21 -2.17 -0.85
CA ILE A 83 15.20 -3.30 -1.79
C ILE A 83 15.43 -4.61 -1.05
N THR A 84 16.43 -4.66 -0.17
CA THR A 84 16.75 -5.86 0.60
C THR A 84 15.60 -6.27 1.50
N ALA A 85 14.99 -5.32 2.21
CA ALA A 85 13.83 -5.57 3.06
C ALA A 85 12.63 -6.07 2.25
N TYR A 86 12.35 -5.48 1.10
CA TYR A 86 11.23 -5.86 0.25
C TYR A 86 11.38 -7.27 -0.33
N LEU A 87 12.58 -7.62 -0.81
CA LEU A 87 12.86 -8.95 -1.32
C LEU A 87 12.80 -10.01 -0.22
N ALA A 88 13.40 -9.72 0.94
CA ALA A 88 13.32 -10.62 2.09
C ALA A 88 11.87 -10.81 2.54
N TRP A 89 11.10 -9.73 2.59
CA TRP A 89 9.67 -9.78 2.90
C TRP A 89 8.91 -10.65 1.89
N SER A 90 9.16 -10.49 0.60
CA SER A 90 8.50 -11.31 -0.43
C SER A 90 8.81 -12.81 -0.29
N LEU A 91 10.04 -13.16 0.07
CA LEU A 91 10.44 -14.54 0.33
C LEU A 91 9.76 -15.09 1.60
N GLU A 92 9.81 -14.34 2.69
CA GLU A 92 9.23 -14.73 3.98
C GLU A 92 7.70 -14.89 3.90
N ASN A 93 7.01 -13.89 3.36
CA ASN A 93 5.55 -13.88 3.22
C ASN A 93 5.02 -14.98 2.28
N THR A 94 5.88 -15.55 1.44
CA THR A 94 5.52 -16.65 0.53
C THR A 94 6.02 -18.02 1.02
N GLY A 95 6.54 -18.10 2.25
CA GLY A 95 6.89 -19.36 2.91
C GLY A 95 8.23 -19.97 2.47
N TYR A 96 9.15 -19.15 1.96
CA TYR A 96 10.50 -19.61 1.63
C TYR A 96 11.28 -20.03 2.90
N GLN A 97 11.90 -21.22 2.89
CA GLN A 97 12.57 -21.79 4.07
C GLN A 97 14.11 -21.76 4.02
N GLY A 98 14.71 -21.08 3.03
CA GLY A 98 16.16 -21.04 2.87
C GLY A 98 16.87 -19.92 3.65
N PRO A 99 18.22 -19.89 3.63
CA PRO A 99 19.02 -18.99 4.46
C PRO A 99 19.01 -17.53 3.99
N ALA A 100 18.38 -17.21 2.85
CA ALA A 100 18.38 -15.86 2.30
C ALA A 100 17.66 -14.85 3.21
N VAL A 101 16.56 -15.25 3.83
CA VAL A 101 15.80 -14.39 4.76
C VAL A 101 16.65 -14.03 5.98
N GLU A 102 17.32 -15.01 6.58
CA GLU A 102 18.17 -14.77 7.77
C GLU A 102 19.31 -13.80 7.46
N ARG A 103 20.00 -14.00 6.33
CA ARG A 103 21.08 -13.11 5.89
C ARG A 103 20.56 -11.69 5.63
N ALA A 104 19.37 -11.56 5.05
CA ALA A 104 18.75 -10.27 4.83
C ALA A 104 18.36 -9.56 6.13
N LYS A 105 17.84 -10.30 7.13
CA LYS A 105 17.57 -9.78 8.47
C LYS A 105 18.83 -9.21 9.11
N GLN A 106 19.94 -9.95 9.07
CA GLN A 106 21.23 -9.49 9.59
C GLN A 106 21.74 -8.23 8.87
N PHE A 107 21.60 -8.18 7.53
CA PHE A 107 21.92 -6.98 6.76
C PHE A 107 21.06 -5.80 7.20
N VAL A 108 19.74 -5.98 7.30
CA VAL A 108 18.80 -4.94 7.70
C VAL A 108 19.14 -4.38 9.07
N GLU A 109 19.35 -5.21 10.09
CA GLU A 109 19.67 -4.76 11.45
C GLU A 109 20.94 -3.90 11.50
N LYS A 110 21.97 -4.31 10.76
CA LYS A 110 23.22 -3.55 10.66
C LYS A 110 23.01 -2.16 10.04
N HIS A 111 22.04 -2.03 9.14
CA HIS A 111 21.77 -0.81 8.36
C HIS A 111 20.54 -0.02 8.83
N THR A 112 19.91 -0.42 9.95
CA THR A 112 18.87 0.35 10.65
C THR A 112 19.25 0.72 12.09
N GLY A 113 20.39 0.20 12.59
CA GLY A 113 20.89 0.48 13.94
C GLY A 113 21.40 1.91 14.17
N VAL A 114 21.82 2.19 15.40
CA VAL A 114 22.24 3.53 15.90
C VAL A 114 23.42 4.13 15.11
N GLN A 115 24.17 3.33 14.34
CA GLN A 115 25.36 3.75 13.60
C GLN A 115 25.10 4.26 12.18
N VAL A 116 23.84 4.42 11.77
CA VAL A 116 23.47 4.81 10.40
C VAL A 116 23.40 6.33 10.26
N ASN A 117 24.13 6.89 9.28
CA ASN A 117 24.27 8.34 9.07
C ASN A 117 22.98 9.04 8.58
N ALA A 118 22.04 8.30 8.00
CA ALA A 118 20.76 8.83 7.51
C ALA A 118 19.62 7.93 7.98
N LYS A 119 18.57 8.53 8.57
CA LYS A 119 17.39 7.78 8.98
C LYS A 119 16.63 7.32 7.73
N PRO A 120 16.17 6.05 7.65
CA PRO A 120 15.31 5.60 6.58
C PRO A 120 14.00 6.39 6.55
N ASP A 121 13.49 6.68 5.35
CA ASP A 121 12.17 7.33 5.22
C ASP A 121 11.02 6.40 5.62
N ALA A 122 9.83 6.98 5.77
CA ALA A 122 8.65 6.26 6.25
C ALA A 122 8.22 5.09 5.34
N TYR A 123 8.51 5.13 4.03
CA TYR A 123 8.22 4.02 3.13
C TYR A 123 9.15 2.85 3.39
N THR A 124 10.45 3.12 3.48
CA THR A 124 11.45 2.11 3.86
C THR A 124 11.10 1.50 5.21
N LEU A 125 10.72 2.30 6.20
CA LEU A 125 10.29 1.83 7.52
C LEU A 125 9.02 0.96 7.46
N ALA A 126 8.03 1.32 6.63
CA ALA A 126 6.80 0.52 6.49
C ALA A 126 7.06 -0.85 5.85
N VAL A 127 7.97 -0.92 4.86
CA VAL A 127 8.41 -2.19 4.26
C VAL A 127 9.17 -3.04 5.29
N LEU A 128 10.12 -2.43 6.01
CA LEU A 128 10.88 -3.09 7.07
C LEU A 128 9.99 -3.66 8.17
N ALA A 129 8.99 -2.90 8.60
CA ALA A 129 8.05 -3.35 9.62
C ALA A 129 7.20 -4.54 9.15
N ASN A 130 6.77 -4.57 7.89
CA ASN A 130 6.07 -5.72 7.34
C ASN A 130 6.98 -6.96 7.28
N PHE A 131 8.23 -6.78 6.84
CA PHE A 131 9.22 -7.86 6.86
C PHE A 131 9.37 -8.43 8.28
N ALA A 132 9.63 -7.55 9.26
CA ALA A 132 9.86 -7.96 10.63
C ALA A 132 8.62 -8.57 11.30
N ALA A 133 7.41 -8.16 10.91
CA ALA A 133 6.17 -8.76 11.38
C ALA A 133 5.98 -10.19 10.84
N ASP A 134 6.21 -10.42 9.55
CA ASP A 134 6.05 -11.74 8.94
C ASP A 134 7.17 -12.70 9.37
N TYR A 135 8.38 -12.18 9.59
CA TYR A 135 9.53 -12.96 10.07
C TYR A 135 9.25 -13.66 11.40
N GLY A 136 8.57 -12.97 12.34
CA GLY A 136 7.93 -13.55 13.53
C GLY A 136 8.79 -14.25 14.60
N LYS A 137 10.01 -14.69 14.28
CA LYS A 137 10.88 -15.49 15.16
C LYS A 137 11.81 -14.67 16.04
N ASP A 138 11.96 -13.37 15.78
CA ASP A 138 12.77 -12.44 16.58
C ASP A 138 11.93 -11.24 17.02
N ARG A 139 11.50 -11.27 18.29
CA ARG A 139 10.63 -10.25 18.87
C ARG A 139 11.31 -8.89 19.01
N ASP A 140 12.62 -8.86 19.20
CA ASP A 140 13.34 -7.61 19.38
C ASP A 140 13.55 -6.91 18.05
N PHE A 141 13.86 -7.68 17.00
CA PHE A 141 13.86 -7.18 15.63
C PHE A 141 12.50 -6.58 15.23
N THR A 142 11.40 -7.31 15.46
CA THR A 142 10.05 -6.81 15.19
C THR A 142 9.75 -5.55 15.99
N ARG A 143 10.06 -5.53 17.30
CA ARG A 143 9.80 -4.38 18.16
C ARG A 143 10.57 -3.13 17.69
N GLN A 144 11.85 -3.28 17.34
CA GLN A 144 12.67 -2.16 16.87
C GLN A 144 12.15 -1.60 15.55
N ALA A 145 11.82 -2.45 14.58
CA ALA A 145 11.25 -2.02 13.30
C ALA A 145 9.91 -1.29 13.49
N MET A 146 9.05 -1.81 14.37
CA MET A 146 7.76 -1.19 14.70
C MET A 146 7.92 0.14 15.43
N GLN A 147 8.88 0.25 16.35
CA GLN A 147 9.15 1.50 17.04
C GLN A 147 9.61 2.59 16.06
N LEU A 148 10.56 2.26 15.17
CA LEU A 148 11.01 3.19 14.13
C LEU A 148 9.84 3.65 13.24
N LEU A 149 8.96 2.72 12.84
CA LEU A 149 7.76 3.05 12.09
C LEU A 149 6.83 3.99 12.87
N LEU A 150 6.54 3.69 14.14
CA LEU A 150 5.68 4.50 14.99
C LEU A 150 6.24 5.90 15.22
N ASP A 151 7.56 6.03 15.36
CA ASP A 151 8.24 7.32 15.55
C ASP A 151 8.20 8.19 14.29
N ALA A 152 8.10 7.58 13.11
CA ALA A 152 8.00 8.27 11.82
C ALA A 152 6.56 8.70 11.45
N ARG A 153 5.57 8.46 12.33
CA ARG A 153 4.17 8.78 12.03
C ARG A 153 3.92 10.29 12.11
N THR A 154 3.02 10.76 11.26
CA THR A 154 2.35 12.05 11.45
C THR A 154 0.99 11.80 12.10
N GLU A 155 0.68 12.56 13.14
CA GLU A 155 -0.60 12.48 13.85
C GLU A 155 -1.22 13.88 13.92
N LYS A 156 -2.46 14.00 13.44
CA LYS A 156 -3.25 15.23 13.50
C LYS A 156 -4.71 14.88 13.63
N ASP A 157 -5.39 15.51 14.58
CA ASP A 157 -6.79 15.22 14.92
C ASP A 157 -6.98 13.71 15.19
N GLU A 158 -8.02 13.08 14.64
CA GLU A 158 -8.29 11.64 14.75
C GLU A 158 -7.65 10.82 13.60
N GLN A 159 -6.55 11.32 13.01
CA GLN A 159 -5.88 10.68 11.89
C GLN A 159 -4.39 10.50 12.14
N VAL A 160 -3.89 9.33 11.72
CA VAL A 160 -2.46 9.00 11.68
C VAL A 160 -2.09 8.62 10.25
N TRP A 161 -0.96 9.09 9.75
CA TRP A 161 -0.45 8.69 8.44
C TRP A 161 1.07 8.75 8.37
N TRP A 162 1.60 8.16 7.32
CA TRP A 162 3.02 8.18 6.99
C TRP A 162 3.21 8.85 5.63
N THR A 163 4.22 9.69 5.52
CA THR A 163 4.58 10.39 4.28
C THR A 163 5.99 10.00 3.91
N ALA A 164 6.17 9.53 2.68
CA ALA A 164 7.48 9.35 2.09
C ALA A 164 7.88 10.63 1.35
N ASP A 165 9.18 10.95 1.32
CA ASP A 165 9.68 12.07 0.54
C ASP A 165 9.38 11.88 -0.96
N GLU A 166 9.19 13.00 -1.67
CA GLU A 166 8.77 13.03 -3.07
C GLU A 166 9.71 12.24 -3.98
N THR A 167 9.17 11.28 -4.74
CA THR A 167 9.91 10.60 -5.81
C THR A 167 10.03 11.52 -7.03
N ALA A 168 11.16 11.42 -7.74
CA ALA A 168 11.50 12.17 -8.97
C ALA A 168 10.53 12.01 -10.17
N VAL A 169 9.41 11.30 -10.04
CA VAL A 169 8.44 11.03 -11.10
C VAL A 169 7.00 11.49 -10.78
N TYR A 170 6.84 12.52 -9.95
CA TYR A 170 5.55 13.22 -9.76
C TYR A 170 4.36 12.34 -9.37
N ALA A 171 4.56 11.29 -8.56
CA ALA A 171 3.44 10.72 -7.80
C ALA A 171 3.03 11.78 -6.75
N THR A 172 2.10 12.64 -7.10
CA THR A 172 1.74 13.84 -6.34
C THR A 172 1.19 13.49 -4.96
N GLY A 173 1.79 14.08 -3.92
CA GLY A 173 1.26 14.22 -2.56
C GLY A 173 0.41 13.04 -2.03
N ALA A 174 -0.88 13.29 -1.80
CA ALA A 174 -1.77 12.45 -0.98
C ALA A 174 -1.76 10.94 -1.30
N SER A 175 -1.61 10.53 -2.57
CA SER A 175 -1.61 9.10 -2.95
C SER A 175 -0.36 8.37 -2.47
N ALA A 176 0.80 9.02 -2.46
CA ALA A 176 2.04 8.48 -1.92
C ALA A 176 1.93 8.24 -0.40
N SER A 177 1.28 9.16 0.32
CA SER A 177 0.99 8.98 1.75
C SER A 177 0.01 7.84 2.00
N VAL A 178 -1.00 7.66 1.13
CA VAL A 178 -1.95 6.54 1.25
C VAL A 178 -1.24 5.20 1.07
N GLU A 179 -0.40 5.06 0.04
CA GLU A 179 0.37 3.84 -0.21
C GLU A 179 1.23 3.49 1.02
N THR A 180 1.99 4.47 1.50
CA THR A 180 2.88 4.32 2.68
C THR A 180 2.08 3.98 3.93
N THR A 181 0.94 4.64 4.14
CA THR A 181 0.07 4.38 5.30
C THR A 181 -0.60 3.02 5.20
N GLY A 182 -0.99 2.57 4.01
CA GLY A 182 -1.53 1.23 3.78
C GLY A 182 -0.52 0.13 4.12
N LEU A 183 0.76 0.31 3.78
CA LEU A 183 1.83 -0.59 4.21
C LEU A 183 2.03 -0.55 5.74
N ALA A 184 2.08 0.64 6.33
CA ALA A 184 2.26 0.80 7.77
C ALA A 184 1.12 0.11 8.57
N VAL A 185 -0.13 0.31 8.16
CA VAL A 185 -1.29 -0.33 8.78
C VAL A 185 -1.21 -1.84 8.67
N GLN A 186 -0.82 -2.40 7.52
CA GLN A 186 -0.62 -3.84 7.38
C GLN A 186 0.37 -4.38 8.41
N ALA A 187 1.52 -3.70 8.59
CA ALA A 187 2.51 -4.08 9.59
C ALA A 187 1.94 -4.04 11.02
N LEU A 188 1.26 -2.95 11.39
CA LEU A 188 0.66 -2.80 12.73
C LEU A 188 -0.40 -3.87 13.02
N LEU A 189 -1.26 -4.17 12.03
CA LEU A 189 -2.30 -5.20 12.17
C LEU A 189 -1.71 -6.61 12.28
N LYS A 190 -0.63 -6.91 11.54
CA LYS A 190 0.11 -8.18 11.65
C LYS A 190 0.79 -8.31 13.01
N TRP A 191 1.39 -7.22 13.49
CA TRP A 191 2.03 -7.17 14.81
C TRP A 191 1.04 -7.36 15.96
N GLY A 192 -0.21 -6.94 15.77
CA GLY A 192 -1.27 -7.07 16.77
C GLY A 192 -1.13 -6.12 17.97
N GLN A 193 -0.26 -5.10 17.85
CA GLN A 193 -0.10 -4.04 18.85
C GLN A 193 -0.36 -2.67 18.21
N ALA A 194 -0.42 -1.62 19.04
CA ALA A 194 -0.74 -0.25 18.61
C ALA A 194 -2.09 -0.15 17.85
N SER A 195 -3.10 -0.89 18.32
CA SER A 195 -4.44 -0.94 17.70
C SER A 195 -5.11 0.43 17.55
N ALA A 196 -4.91 1.32 18.52
CA ALA A 196 -5.41 2.70 18.43
C ALA A 196 -4.79 3.47 17.26
N THR A 197 -3.47 3.32 17.06
CA THR A 197 -2.75 3.94 15.93
C THR A 197 -3.20 3.33 14.60
N ALA A 198 -3.34 2.00 14.54
CA ALA A 198 -3.86 1.32 13.36
C ALA A 198 -5.28 1.78 13.00
N ALA A 199 -6.16 1.96 14.00
CA ALA A 199 -7.52 2.48 13.80
C ALA A 199 -7.53 3.91 13.23
N LYS A 200 -6.73 4.82 13.82
CA LYS A 200 -6.59 6.20 13.30
C LYS A 200 -6.03 6.23 11.88
N ALA A 201 -5.13 5.33 11.54
CA ALA A 201 -4.56 5.22 10.21
C ALA A 201 -5.54 4.61 9.18
N LEU A 202 -6.38 3.66 9.60
CA LEU A 202 -7.51 3.19 8.79
C LEU A 202 -8.51 4.31 8.54
N THR A 203 -8.81 5.15 9.54
CA THR A 203 -9.65 6.36 9.37
C THR A 203 -9.03 7.32 8.36
N TYR A 204 -7.71 7.51 8.36
CA TYR A 204 -7.02 8.32 7.36
C TYR A 204 -7.22 7.74 5.94
N ILE A 205 -7.00 6.44 5.74
CA ILE A 205 -7.18 5.75 4.45
C ILE A 205 -8.64 5.85 3.98
N ALA A 206 -9.61 5.62 4.87
CA ALA A 206 -11.04 5.61 4.55
C ALA A 206 -11.65 7.01 4.36
N SER A 207 -10.91 8.08 4.69
CA SER A 207 -11.44 9.44 4.59
C SER A 207 -11.79 9.83 3.15
N LYS A 208 -12.92 10.52 2.98
CA LYS A 208 -13.46 10.93 1.66
C LYS A 208 -12.50 11.78 0.83
N SER A 209 -11.51 12.43 1.46
CA SER A 209 -10.49 13.22 0.75
C SER A 209 -9.39 12.36 0.11
N LYS A 210 -9.38 11.04 0.37
CA LYS A 210 -8.36 10.11 -0.11
C LYS A 210 -8.90 9.08 -1.09
N LYS A 211 -10.19 8.74 -0.99
CA LYS A 211 -10.90 7.82 -1.89
C LYS A 211 -11.74 8.59 -2.90
N ASP A 212 -11.54 8.34 -4.18
CA ASP A 212 -12.36 8.93 -5.24
C ASP A 212 -13.75 8.24 -5.34
N ALA A 213 -14.63 8.81 -6.14
CA ALA A 213 -16.00 8.30 -6.33
C ALA A 213 -16.04 6.91 -7.00
N SER A 214 -14.98 6.51 -7.72
CA SER A 214 -14.80 5.18 -8.30
C SER A 214 -14.20 4.16 -7.32
N GLY A 215 -13.87 4.59 -6.10
CA GLY A 215 -13.34 3.74 -5.05
C GLY A 215 -11.83 3.48 -5.12
N THR A 216 -11.09 4.32 -5.84
CA THR A 216 -9.62 4.25 -5.94
C THR A 216 -8.92 5.33 -5.13
N TRP A 217 -7.62 5.15 -4.90
CA TRP A 217 -6.77 6.10 -4.18
C TRP A 217 -5.75 6.79 -5.11
N GLY A 218 -6.16 7.06 -6.35
CA GLY A 218 -5.41 7.85 -7.32
C GLY A 218 -4.26 7.14 -8.04
N THR A 219 -3.69 6.07 -7.47
CA THR A 219 -2.74 5.19 -8.16
C THR A 219 -3.05 3.71 -7.89
N THR A 220 -2.60 2.83 -8.78
CA THR A 220 -2.73 1.37 -8.62
C THR A 220 -2.12 0.89 -7.31
N GLN A 221 -0.89 1.32 -6.99
CA GLN A 221 -0.20 0.91 -5.77
C GLN A 221 -0.91 1.42 -4.51
N ALA A 222 -1.32 2.69 -4.49
CA ALA A 222 -2.08 3.24 -3.35
C ALA A 222 -3.39 2.47 -3.14
N THR A 223 -4.08 2.11 -4.24
CA THR A 223 -5.32 1.35 -4.19
C THR A 223 -5.09 -0.07 -3.66
N ILE A 224 -4.08 -0.79 -4.15
CA ILE A 224 -3.75 -2.14 -3.67
C ILE A 224 -3.40 -2.13 -2.18
N MET A 225 -2.55 -1.18 -1.74
CA MET A 225 -2.13 -1.11 -0.34
C MET A 225 -3.27 -0.71 0.61
N ALA A 226 -4.14 0.21 0.18
CA ALA A 226 -5.34 0.57 0.92
C ALA A 226 -6.30 -0.62 1.07
N LEU A 227 -6.57 -1.34 -0.03
CA LEU A 227 -7.46 -2.51 0.00
C LEU A 227 -6.89 -3.64 0.85
N ARG A 228 -5.59 -3.95 0.75
CA ARG A 228 -4.93 -4.94 1.61
C ARG A 228 -5.05 -4.57 3.09
N ALA A 229 -4.83 -3.30 3.45
CA ALA A 229 -4.98 -2.84 4.82
C ALA A 229 -6.41 -2.98 5.33
N LEU A 230 -7.42 -2.63 4.51
CA LEU A 230 -8.83 -2.77 4.86
C LEU A 230 -9.27 -4.23 4.98
N LEU A 231 -8.84 -5.11 4.08
CA LEU A 231 -9.14 -6.54 4.16
C LEU A 231 -8.49 -7.21 5.38
N LEU A 232 -7.26 -6.81 5.71
CA LEU A 232 -6.60 -7.32 6.90
C LEU A 232 -7.29 -6.83 8.18
N SER A 233 -7.82 -5.59 8.17
CA SER A 233 -8.52 -5.04 9.33
C SER A 233 -9.88 -5.71 9.56
N THR A 234 -10.63 -6.08 8.51
CA THR A 234 -11.90 -6.81 8.65
C THR A 234 -11.69 -8.24 9.16
N GLY A 235 -10.62 -8.92 8.74
CA GLY A 235 -10.26 -10.24 9.26
C GLY A 235 -9.80 -10.23 10.73
N LYS A 236 -9.32 -9.08 11.23
CA LYS A 236 -8.86 -8.89 12.62
C LYS A 236 -9.87 -8.19 13.52
N GLY A 237 -10.81 -7.46 12.93
CA GLY A 237 -11.91 -6.77 13.58
C GLY A 237 -13.20 -7.11 12.84
N GLY A 238 -13.92 -8.11 13.35
CA GLY A 238 -15.27 -8.39 12.88
C GLY A 238 -16.16 -7.20 13.20
N ALA A 239 -16.43 -6.35 12.21
CA ALA A 239 -17.33 -5.23 12.37
C ALA A 239 -18.75 -5.67 12.01
N ASP A 240 -19.56 -5.96 13.02
CA ASP A 240 -21.02 -6.08 12.91
C ASP A 240 -21.59 -4.65 12.74
N VAL A 241 -21.39 -4.06 11.56
CA VAL A 241 -21.84 -2.70 11.27
C VAL A 241 -23.35 -2.70 11.10
N ARG A 242 -24.05 -2.19 12.12
CA ARG A 242 -25.49 -1.93 12.12
C ARG A 242 -25.72 -0.45 12.26
N GLY A 243 -26.49 0.14 11.34
CA GLY A 243 -26.70 1.58 11.36
C GLY A 243 -27.79 2.06 10.42
N THR A 244 -28.07 3.35 10.49
CA THR A 244 -29.05 3.99 9.61
C THR A 244 -28.41 5.25 9.05
N LEU A 245 -28.27 5.31 7.73
CA LEU A 245 -27.94 6.53 7.01
C LEU A 245 -29.23 7.24 6.62
N GLU A 246 -29.30 8.54 6.92
CA GLU A 246 -30.34 9.42 6.40
C GLU A 246 -29.70 10.36 5.37
N ILE A 247 -30.25 10.36 4.16
CA ILE A 247 -29.76 11.12 3.02
C ILE A 247 -30.78 12.22 2.78
N SER A 248 -30.32 13.48 2.77
CA SER A 248 -31.18 14.63 2.52
C SER A 248 -30.77 15.37 1.23
N LEU A 249 -31.78 15.93 0.55
CA LEU A 249 -31.61 16.79 -0.62
C LEU A 249 -32.25 18.14 -0.30
N ASN A 250 -31.48 19.24 -0.40
CA ASN A 250 -31.92 20.60 -0.02
C ASN A 250 -32.50 20.68 1.41
N GLY A 251 -31.88 19.99 2.36
CA GLY A 251 -32.31 19.98 3.76
C GLY A 251 -33.58 19.18 4.05
N LYS A 252 -34.15 18.49 3.04
CA LYS A 252 -35.28 17.57 3.23
C LYS A 252 -34.80 16.12 3.15
N PRO A 253 -35.23 15.23 4.05
CA PRO A 253 -34.95 13.80 3.94
C PRO A 253 -35.42 13.27 2.58
N ALA A 254 -34.50 12.67 1.84
CA ALA A 254 -34.71 12.16 0.49
C ALA A 254 -34.71 10.62 0.47
N GLU A 255 -33.83 9.99 1.24
CA GLU A 255 -33.73 8.53 1.30
C GLU A 255 -33.17 8.08 2.65
N LYS A 256 -33.56 6.90 3.13
CA LYS A 256 -33.06 6.31 4.37
C LYS A 256 -32.53 4.92 4.08
N LEU A 257 -31.25 4.68 4.36
CA LEU A 257 -30.57 3.41 4.14
C LEU A 257 -30.28 2.76 5.49
N THR A 258 -30.83 1.57 5.72
CA THR A 258 -30.50 0.77 6.91
C THR A 258 -29.36 -0.18 6.56
N LEU A 259 -28.22 0.00 7.22
CA LEU A 259 -27.06 -0.87 7.11
C LEU A 259 -27.22 -2.05 8.08
N THR A 260 -27.18 -3.25 7.53
CA THR A 260 -27.24 -4.54 8.23
C THR A 260 -26.00 -5.37 7.87
N PRO A 261 -25.72 -6.46 8.60
CA PRO A 261 -24.59 -7.35 8.27
C PRO A 261 -24.64 -7.89 6.85
N GLU A 262 -25.83 -8.02 6.27
CA GLU A 262 -26.06 -8.58 4.95
C GLU A 262 -25.93 -7.56 3.81
N ASN A 263 -25.83 -6.26 4.11
CA ASN A 263 -25.79 -5.21 3.09
C ASN A 263 -24.75 -4.11 3.35
N ASN A 264 -23.97 -4.21 4.43
CA ASN A 264 -23.00 -3.20 4.82
C ASN A 264 -21.76 -3.14 3.91
N ASP A 265 -21.60 -4.10 3.00
CA ASP A 265 -20.52 -4.23 2.03
C ASP A 265 -20.96 -3.95 0.57
N LEU A 266 -22.24 -3.67 0.34
CA LEU A 266 -22.78 -3.41 -0.99
C LEU A 266 -22.60 -1.96 -1.45
N LEU A 267 -22.44 -1.76 -2.76
CA LEU A 267 -22.52 -0.42 -3.37
C LEU A 267 -23.99 0.05 -3.38
N HIS A 268 -24.28 1.08 -2.58
CA HIS A 268 -25.59 1.71 -2.53
C HIS A 268 -25.62 2.96 -3.41
N LEU A 269 -26.23 2.82 -4.59
CA LEU A 269 -26.57 3.95 -5.45
C LEU A 269 -27.88 4.57 -4.94
N VAL A 270 -27.77 5.74 -4.32
CA VAL A 270 -28.87 6.49 -3.73
C VAL A 270 -29.35 7.59 -4.68
N LEU A 271 -30.59 8.05 -4.52
CA LEU A 271 -31.17 9.12 -5.36
C LEU A 271 -31.30 8.78 -6.86
N LYS A 272 -31.45 7.49 -7.23
CA LYS A 272 -31.57 7.01 -8.62
C LYS A 272 -32.72 7.62 -9.44
N GLY A 273 -33.68 8.30 -8.81
CA GLY A 273 -34.86 8.89 -9.44
C GLY A 273 -34.95 10.42 -9.39
N VAL A 274 -33.92 11.11 -8.88
CA VAL A 274 -33.91 12.58 -8.90
C VAL A 274 -33.55 13.03 -10.31
N ALA A 275 -34.57 13.17 -11.15
CA ALA A 275 -34.42 13.81 -12.45
C ALA A 275 -33.70 15.15 -12.24
N SER A 276 -32.67 15.41 -13.05
CA SER A 276 -32.04 16.72 -13.13
C SER A 276 -33.09 17.70 -13.66
N SER A 277 -33.94 18.23 -12.79
CA SER A 277 -34.66 19.46 -13.10
C SER A 277 -33.59 20.53 -13.13
N ALA A 278 -33.02 20.72 -14.32
CA ALA A 278 -32.10 21.78 -14.64
C ALA A 278 -32.76 23.10 -14.23
N THR A 279 -32.45 23.55 -13.02
CA THR A 279 -32.71 24.93 -12.63
C THR A 279 -31.71 25.73 -13.42
N ARG A 280 -32.17 26.24 -14.56
CA ARG A 280 -31.47 27.15 -15.44
C ARG A 280 -30.82 28.21 -14.55
N TRP A 281 -29.50 28.16 -14.41
CA TRP A 281 -28.74 29.27 -13.86
C TRP A 281 -29.04 30.46 -14.76
N LYS A 282 -29.90 31.38 -14.30
CA LYS A 282 -29.97 32.71 -14.90
C LYS A 282 -28.62 33.33 -14.59
N SER A 283 -27.75 33.36 -15.60
CA SER A 283 -26.57 34.21 -15.61
C SER A 283 -27.04 35.63 -15.31
N ALA A 284 -26.67 36.17 -14.16
CA ALA A 284 -26.73 37.60 -13.92
C ALA A 284 -25.83 38.24 -15.00
N SER A 285 -26.46 39.04 -15.86
CA SER A 285 -25.78 39.88 -16.84
C SER A 285 -24.80 40.79 -16.11
N THR A 286 -23.52 40.64 -16.44
CA THR A 286 -22.52 41.68 -16.19
C THR A 286 -22.93 42.95 -16.93
N GLU A 287 -23.41 43.95 -16.19
CA GLU A 287 -23.48 45.33 -16.67
C GLU A 287 -22.06 45.77 -17.03
N ARG A 288 -21.88 46.14 -18.30
CA ARG A 288 -20.69 46.85 -18.77
C ARG A 288 -20.73 48.25 -18.16
N ALA A 289 -19.87 48.52 -17.19
CA ALA A 289 -19.54 49.87 -16.80
C ALA A 289 -18.84 50.57 -17.98
N ALA A 290 -19.54 51.51 -18.60
CA ALA A 290 -18.96 52.43 -19.57
C ALA A 290 -18.03 53.41 -18.85
N TRP A 291 -16.80 53.55 -19.35
CA TRP A 291 -15.88 54.61 -18.94
C TRP A 291 -16.32 55.94 -19.56
N PRO A 292 -16.44 57.04 -18.80
CA PRO A 292 -16.71 58.35 -19.38
C PRO A 292 -15.41 58.96 -19.90
N THR A 293 -15.38 59.25 -21.20
CA THR A 293 -14.43 60.18 -21.82
C THR A 293 -14.78 61.61 -21.45
N ARG A 294 -13.85 62.30 -20.77
CA ARG A 294 -13.39 63.66 -21.11
C ARG A 294 -11.97 63.83 -20.58
#